data_AF-A0A918FFR9-F1
#
_entry.id   AF-A0A918FFR9-F1
#
_cell.length_a   1.000
_cell.length_b   1.000
_cell.length_c   1.000
_cell.angle_alpha   90.00
_cell.angle_beta   90.00
_cell.angle_gamma   90.00
#
_symmetry.space_group_name_H-M   'P 1'
#
loop_
_entity.id
_entity.type
_entity.pdbx_description
1 polymer ?
#
loop_
_entity_poly.entity_id
_entity_poly.type
_entity_poly.pdbx_seq_one_letter_code
_entity_poly.pdbx_strand_id
1 'polypeptide(L)'
;MTWNVDPQDDQHLAQSASIVTQVPTQVTPGSIVLLHDGGGNRSATVDALQILIPALRARGYQFVSLDHLLTIQEEQASREQAAHQLYESAELSPRSGGI
;
A
#
# COMPACT_ATOMS: atom_id res chain seq x y z
N MET A 1 -7.22 11.84 -3.86
CA MET A 1 -6.51 10.53 -3.86
C MET A 1 -5.60 10.48 -5.07
N THR A 2 -4.35 10.06 -4.86
CA THR A 2 -3.37 9.81 -5.92
C THR A 2 -2.79 8.42 -5.70
N TRP A 3 -2.03 7.92 -6.66
CA TRP A 3 -1.08 6.81 -6.47
C TRP A 3 0.16 7.31 -5.70
N ASN A 4 0.92 6.39 -5.10
CA ASN A 4 2.20 6.71 -4.46
C ASN A 4 3.38 5.87 -5.00
N VAL A 5 3.12 4.97 -5.95
CA VAL A 5 4.15 4.24 -6.70
C VAL A 5 3.85 4.38 -8.18
N ASP A 6 4.82 4.88 -8.94
CA ASP A 6 4.71 5.09 -10.39
C ASP A 6 5.99 4.62 -11.07
N PRO A 7 5.96 3.45 -11.75
CA PRO A 7 7.11 2.93 -12.48
C PRO A 7 7.26 3.54 -13.89
N GLN A 8 6.42 4.50 -14.28
CA GLN A 8 6.41 5.18 -15.58
C GLN A 8 6.25 4.20 -16.75
N ASP A 9 5.29 3.28 -16.65
CA ASP A 9 5.05 2.21 -17.63
C ASP A 9 4.40 2.70 -18.94
N ASP A 10 3.92 3.94 -18.98
CA ASP A 10 3.34 4.58 -20.16
C ASP A 10 4.38 5.06 -21.17
N GLN A 11 5.63 5.23 -20.75
CA GLN A 11 6.72 5.71 -21.60
C GLN A 11 6.96 4.77 -22.79
N HIS A 12 7.22 5.37 -23.96
CA HIS A 12 7.40 4.64 -25.22
C HIS A 12 8.50 3.56 -25.16
N LEU A 13 9.50 3.71 -24.29
CA LEU A 13 10.61 2.77 -24.10
C LEU A 13 10.55 2.05 -22.75
N ALA A 14 9.39 2.03 -22.08
CA ALA A 14 9.22 1.30 -20.83
C ALA A 14 9.56 -0.19 -21.05
N GLN A 15 10.44 -0.70 -20.20
CA GLN A 15 10.85 -2.11 -20.23
C GLN A 15 10.24 -2.84 -19.04
N SER A 16 9.75 -4.05 -19.27
CA SER A 16 9.22 -4.91 -18.20
C SER A 16 10.20 -5.03 -17.02
N ALA A 17 11.50 -5.20 -17.32
CA ALA A 17 12.56 -5.26 -16.30
C ALA A 17 12.63 -4.00 -15.41
N SER A 18 12.42 -2.81 -15.97
CA SER A 18 12.42 -1.57 -15.20
C SER A 18 11.21 -1.48 -14.26
N ILE A 19 10.05 -1.96 -14.68
CA ILE A 19 8.84 -2.00 -13.83
C ILE A 19 9.05 -3.01 -12.68
N VAL A 20 9.58 -4.20 -13.01
CA VAL A 20 9.84 -5.29 -12.06
C VAL A 20 10.86 -4.90 -10.99
N THR A 21 11.86 -4.08 -11.33
CA THR A 21 12.88 -3.65 -10.36
C THR A 21 12.41 -2.47 -9.50
N GLN A 22 11.60 -1.56 -10.03
CA GLN A 22 11.18 -0.35 -9.34
C GLN A 22 10.00 -0.55 -8.38
N VAL A 23 8.99 -1.35 -8.74
CA VAL A 23 7.79 -1.50 -7.88
C VAL A 23 8.14 -2.12 -6.52
N PRO A 24 8.90 -3.22 -6.42
CA PRO A 24 9.15 -3.88 -5.14
C PRO A 24 9.98 -3.06 -4.14
N THR A 25 10.74 -2.07 -4.61
CA THR A 25 11.58 -1.20 -3.77
C THR A 25 10.80 -0.02 -3.19
N GLN A 26 9.63 0.31 -3.76
CA GLN A 26 8.84 1.47 -3.38
C GLN A 26 7.55 1.11 -2.63
N VAL A 27 7.05 -0.11 -2.79
CA VAL A 27 5.81 -0.54 -2.12
C VAL A 27 5.98 -0.71 -0.61
N THR A 28 5.01 -0.18 0.13
CA THR A 28 4.79 -0.42 1.56
C THR A 28 3.34 -0.88 1.77
N PRO A 29 2.97 -1.40 2.95
CA PRO A 29 1.57 -1.71 3.24
C PRO A 29 0.68 -0.48 2.99
N GLY A 30 -0.32 -0.64 2.13
CA GLY A 30 -1.23 0.44 1.72
C GLY A 30 -0.82 1.23 0.48
N SER A 31 0.27 0.87 -0.21
CA SER A 31 0.63 1.49 -1.49
C SER A 31 -0.43 1.28 -2.58
N ILE A 32 -0.64 2.33 -3.39
CA ILE A 32 -1.40 2.34 -4.64
C ILE A 32 -0.42 2.53 -5.78
N VAL A 33 -0.33 1.52 -6.66
CA VAL A 33 0.57 1.50 -7.82
C VAL A 33 -0.19 1.93 -9.07
N LEU A 34 0.31 2.94 -9.80
CA LEU A 34 -0.23 3.33 -11.10
C LEU A 34 0.39 2.48 -12.21
N LEU A 35 -0.46 1.94 -13.08
CA LEU A 35 -0.08 1.23 -14.31
C LEU A 35 -1.10 1.57 -15.41
N HIS A 36 -0.68 1.47 -16.67
CA HIS A 36 -1.49 1.83 -17.82
C HIS A 36 -1.81 0.62 -18.69
N ASP A 37 -3.09 0.39 -18.97
CA ASP A 37 -3.59 -0.69 -19.85
C ASP A 37 -4.10 -0.18 -21.21
N GLY A 38 -4.14 1.14 -21.41
CA GLY A 38 -4.62 1.81 -22.63
C GLY A 38 -3.53 2.52 -23.45
N GLY A 39 -3.80 2.72 -24.75
CA GLY A 39 -3.02 3.60 -25.64
C GLY A 39 -1.74 2.98 -26.23
N GLY A 40 -1.87 2.04 -27.16
CA GLY A 40 -0.72 1.44 -27.88
C GLY A 40 -0.30 0.08 -27.33
N ASN A 41 0.93 -0.34 -27.57
CA ASN A 41 1.44 -1.63 -27.13
C ASN A 41 1.78 -1.60 -25.62
N ARG A 42 1.14 -2.47 -24.83
CA ARG A 42 1.33 -2.59 -23.37
C ARG A 42 1.89 -3.95 -22.91
N SER A 43 2.53 -4.68 -23.82
CA SER A 43 3.18 -5.97 -23.51
C SER A 43 4.17 -5.87 -22.35
N ALA A 44 4.97 -4.81 -22.27
CA ALA A 44 5.91 -4.61 -21.17
C ALA A 44 5.23 -4.57 -19.78
N THR A 45 4.09 -3.88 -19.65
CA THR A 45 3.29 -3.83 -18.41
C THR A 45 2.70 -5.20 -18.09
N VAL A 46 2.15 -5.90 -19.09
CA VAL A 46 1.58 -7.25 -18.92
C VAL A 46 2.66 -8.24 -18.46
N ASP A 47 3.82 -8.24 -19.12
CA ASP A 47 4.94 -9.11 -18.78
C ASP A 47 5.47 -8.82 -17.37
N ALA A 48 5.53 -7.53 -16.98
CA ALA A 48 5.91 -7.15 -15.62
C ALA A 48 4.90 -7.65 -14.57
N LEU A 49 3.60 -7.57 -14.85
CA LEU A 49 2.54 -8.04 -13.94
C LEU A 49 2.60 -9.56 -13.70
N GLN A 50 2.98 -10.34 -14.72
CA GLN A 50 3.18 -11.79 -14.56
C GLN A 50 4.26 -12.14 -13.52
N ILE A 51 5.23 -11.24 -13.31
CA ILE A 51 6.32 -11.40 -12.33
C ILE A 51 5.96 -10.75 -10.99
N LEU A 52 5.42 -9.53 -11.02
CA LEU A 52 5.16 -8.72 -9.82
C LEU A 52 4.07 -9.32 -8.92
N ILE A 53 2.97 -9.79 -9.50
CA ILE A 53 1.84 -10.32 -8.71
C ILE A 53 2.29 -11.50 -7.82
N PRO A 54 2.93 -12.57 -8.33
CA PRO A 54 3.38 -13.66 -7.48
C PRO A 54 4.48 -13.22 -6.51
N ALA A 55 5.43 -12.36 -6.94
CA ALA A 55 6.51 -11.89 -6.07
C ALA A 55 5.99 -11.08 -4.87
N LEU A 56 5.01 -10.20 -5.07
CA LEU A 56 4.41 -9.40 -3.99
C LEU A 56 3.53 -10.26 -3.08
N ARG A 57 2.78 -11.23 -3.64
CA ARG A 57 2.05 -12.21 -2.82
C ARG A 57 2.99 -13.02 -1.95
N ALA A 58 4.13 -13.46 -2.47
CA ALA A 58 5.14 -14.20 -1.71
C ALA A 58 5.76 -13.36 -0.57
N ARG A 59 5.75 -12.03 -0.69
CA ARG A 59 6.15 -11.08 0.36
C ARG A 59 5.02 -10.76 1.35
N GLY A 60 3.85 -11.39 1.22
CA GLY A 60 2.71 -11.22 2.12
C GLY A 60 1.72 -10.12 1.73
N TYR A 61 1.90 -9.46 0.58
CA TYR A 61 0.94 -8.46 0.12
C TYR A 61 -0.36 -9.11 -0.36
N GLN A 62 -1.47 -8.43 -0.10
CA GLN A 62 -2.77 -8.72 -0.69
C GLN A 62 -3.11 -7.61 -1.69
N PHE A 63 -3.61 -7.99 -2.87
CA PHE A 63 -4.14 -7.04 -3.84
C PHE A 63 -5.62 -6.85 -3.56
N VAL A 64 -6.01 -5.60 -3.33
CA VAL A 64 -7.39 -5.21 -3.01
C VAL A 64 -7.83 -4.09 -3.93
N SER A 65 -9.14 -3.87 -4.01
CA SER A 65 -9.70 -2.69 -4.65
C SER A 65 -9.43 -1.44 -3.81
N LEU A 66 -9.59 -0.26 -4.43
CA LEU A 66 -9.39 1.02 -3.75
C LEU A 66 -10.38 1.24 -2.60
N ASP A 67 -11.64 0.85 -2.78
CA ASP A 67 -12.68 0.92 -1.76
C ASP A 67 -12.30 0.08 -0.53
N HIS A 68 -11.84 -1.16 -0.74
CA HIS A 68 -11.45 -2.03 0.36
C HIS A 68 -10.19 -1.51 1.07
N LEU A 69 -9.20 -0.99 0.33
CA LEU A 69 -8.03 -0.35 0.93
C LEU A 69 -8.43 0.82 1.84
N LEU A 70 -9.33 1.69 1.38
CA LEU A 70 -9.83 2.82 2.15
C LEU A 70 -10.54 2.38 3.43
N THR A 71 -11.41 1.36 3.35
CA THR A 71 -12.05 0.80 4.53
C THR A 71 -11.03 0.29 5.55
N ILE A 72 -10.00 -0.45 5.11
CA ILE A 72 -8.93 -0.92 6.00
C ILE A 72 -8.22 0.26 6.67
N GLN A 73 -7.91 1.33 5.92
CA GLN A 73 -7.23 2.51 6.45
C GLN A 73 -8.06 3.26 7.49
N GLU A 74 -9.35 3.47 7.24
CA GLU A 74 -10.28 4.10 8.19
C GLU A 74 -10.38 3.30 9.49
N GLU A 75 -10.46 1.98 9.39
CA GLU A 75 -10.48 1.11 10.55
C GLU A 75 -9.17 1.13 11.34
N GLN A 76 -8.01 1.11 10.66
CA GLN A 76 -6.71 1.20 11.34
C GLN A 76 -6.56 2.53 12.07
N ALA A 77 -6.92 3.65 11.43
CA ALA A 77 -6.89 4.97 12.05
C ALA A 77 -7.81 5.02 13.28
N SER A 78 -9.01 4.46 13.18
CA SER A 78 -9.95 4.38 14.31
C SER A 78 -9.40 3.54 15.46
N ARG A 79 -8.76 2.40 15.16
CA ARG A 79 -8.11 1.55 16.17
C ARG A 79 -6.94 2.25 16.86
N GLU A 80 -6.13 2.99 16.11
CA GLU A 80 -4.99 3.74 16.65
C GLU A 80 -5.46 4.88 17.57
N GLN A 81 -6.50 5.62 17.17
CA GLN A 81 -7.13 6.64 18.00
C GLN A 81 -7.69 6.06 19.30
N ALA A 82 -8.41 4.93 19.22
CA ALA A 82 -8.94 4.24 20.39
C ALA A 82 -7.81 3.77 21.33
N ALA A 83 -6.72 3.23 20.78
CA ALA A 83 -5.55 2.82 21.56
C ALA A 83 -4.89 4.02 22.28
N HIS A 84 -4.78 5.16 21.61
CA HIS A 84 -4.23 6.38 22.19
C HIS A 84 -5.10 6.93 23.34
N GLN A 85 -6.42 6.96 23.15
CA GLN A 85 -7.37 7.39 24.18
C GLN A 85 -7.33 6.48 25.42
N LEU A 86 -7.22 5.16 25.22
CA LEU A 86 -7.08 4.21 26.33
C LEU A 86 -5.80 4.44 27.12
N TYR A 87 -4.67 4.65 26.45
CA TYR A 87 -3.40 4.96 27.10
C TYR A 87 -3.47 6.25 27.93
N GLU A 88 -3.99 7.34 27.35
CA GLU A 88 -4.13 8.62 28.04
C GLU A 88 -5.05 8.50 29.27
N SER A 89 -6.16 7.77 29.16
CA SER A 89 -7.07 7.53 30.29
C SER A 89 -6.43 6.73 31.43
N ALA A 90 -5.49 5.83 31.13
CA ALA A 90 -4.79 5.02 32.12
C ALA A 90 -3.72 5.83 32.88
N GLU A 91 -3.06 6.78 32.21
CA GLU A 91 -2.04 7.65 32.81
C GLU A 91 -2.64 8.79 33.65
N LEU A 92 -3.84 9.26 33.33
CA LEU A 92 -4.56 10.32 34.07
C LEU A 92 -5.36 9.81 35.29
N SER A 93 -5.34 8.51 35.58
CA SER A 93 -5.94 7.97 36.80
C SER A 93 -5.10 8.37 38.02
N PRO A 94 -5.63 9.16 38.98
CA PRO A 94 -4.90 9.45 40.20
C PRO A 94 -4.57 8.14 40.89
N ARG A 95 -3.30 7.92 41.27
CA ARG A 95 -2.96 6.97 42.32
C ARG A 95 -3.59 7.48 43.61
N SER A 96 -4.88 7.21 43.80
CA SER A 96 -5.59 7.51 45.03
C SER A 96 -4.83 6.83 46.17
N GLY A 97 -4.36 7.65 47.09
CA GLY A 97 -3.39 7.31 48.12
C GLY A 97 -3.71 6.04 48.91
N GLY A 98 -2.66 5.24 49.13
CA GLY A 98 -2.64 4.29 50.22
C GLY A 98 -2.43 5.06 51.53
N ILE A 99 -3.35 4.83 52.45
CA ILE A 99 -3.30 5.18 53.87
C ILE A 99 -2.36 4.20 54.57
#